data_AF-E3CXL8-F1
#
_entry.id   AF-E3CXL8-F1
#
_cell.length_a   1.000
_cell.length_b   1.000
_cell.length_c   1.000
_cell.angle_alpha   90.00
_cell.angle_beta   90.00
_cell.angle_gamma   90.00
#
_symmetry.space_group_name_H-M   'P 1'
#
loop_
_entity.id
_entity.type
_entity.pdbx_description
1 polymer ?
#
loop_
_entity_poly.entity_id
_entity_poly.type
_entity_poly.pdbx_seq_one_letter_code
_entity_poly.pdbx_strand_id
1 'polypeptide(L)'
;MNNPSPLEAIRAKWKDHPAVRSAAGELTNMEDDLARLREAEDPEERKAYRLLWQRAAHQYWELVWSLVEARIDAEKLPPEALTFDDAEKLAINFGVLSSKANVPNPHFADELDQPACLDIYQYGRLTDFLAENYALLFGKPYEGPQGGTTREEKLARFASDLGATEQRRRLVVSMVLSRCGFITPPEVEEMLSHLEAHLRIHTEVEMRTRRVREADPSDREKIHENSKRYELAEHELLISLERAAKEIETFSDPELQKVLGLHDRTRFLANLEVHVRNEAERWKTRVEMAARKHKGKGVPALKGELREAFNHKKEFMTLAARSARMDTSPLNVDTGKPVGFKQAGEIMMDLTPLDPDMLRAPRVRMYGIPKVILTPGRGLGVYDWTDNSLLIPQFSPYGGVLKSFCFALGAFRWDNDEDRVLKDSYGLIKENRDKGIRALQESFCQDYFIWMSKERRGYRVLPKETSKWFRVHFKKPA
;
A
#
# COMPACT_ATOMS: atom_id res chain seq x y z
N MET A 1 18.38 13.26 -32.14
CA MET A 1 19.41 13.49 -31.11
C MET A 1 19.19 12.43 -30.05
N ASN A 2 20.16 11.55 -29.81
CA ASN A 2 20.04 10.53 -28.77
C ASN A 2 20.10 11.23 -27.42
N ASN A 3 19.06 11.12 -26.59
CA ASN A 3 19.12 11.57 -25.21
C ASN A 3 20.25 10.80 -24.50
N PRO A 4 21.08 11.47 -23.67
CA PRO A 4 22.11 10.79 -22.90
C PRO A 4 21.45 9.73 -22.00
N SER A 5 22.14 8.61 -21.79
CA SER A 5 21.67 7.60 -20.85
C SER A 5 21.58 8.17 -19.42
N PRO A 6 20.75 7.59 -18.53
CA PRO A 6 20.67 8.04 -17.14
C PRO A 6 22.04 8.16 -16.44
N LEU A 7 22.91 7.17 -16.62
CA LEU A 7 24.25 7.18 -16.01
C LEU A 7 25.15 8.29 -16.57
N GLU A 8 25.13 8.53 -17.88
CA GLU A 8 25.87 9.62 -18.51
C GLU A 8 25.37 10.99 -18.03
N ALA A 9 24.05 11.18 -17.95
CA ALA A 9 23.43 12.40 -17.46
C ALA A 9 23.81 12.67 -15.99
N ILE A 10 23.72 11.65 -15.13
CA ILE A 10 24.14 11.72 -13.72
C ILE A 10 25.61 12.11 -13.59
N ARG A 11 26.49 11.45 -14.36
CA ARG A 11 27.93 11.73 -14.33
C ARG A 11 28.26 13.13 -14.82
N ALA A 12 27.59 13.61 -15.87
CA ALA A 12 27.80 14.95 -16.41
C ALA A 12 27.38 16.02 -15.38
N LYS A 13 26.23 15.81 -14.74
CA LYS A 13 25.66 16.72 -13.74
C LYS A 13 26.51 16.79 -12.47
N TRP A 14 26.94 15.65 -11.94
CA TRP A 14 27.63 15.54 -10.65
C TRP A 14 29.14 15.31 -10.80
N LYS A 15 29.74 15.76 -11.90
CA LYS A 15 31.16 15.57 -12.22
C LYS A 15 32.12 16.07 -11.13
N ASP A 16 31.70 17.09 -10.38
CA ASP A 16 32.50 17.74 -9.33
C ASP A 16 32.26 17.14 -7.94
N HIS A 17 31.25 16.26 -7.78
CA HIS A 17 30.97 15.60 -6.51
C HIS A 17 31.73 14.26 -6.41
N PRO A 18 32.74 14.11 -5.52
CA PRO A 18 33.66 12.97 -5.55
C PRO A 18 32.99 11.60 -5.40
N ALA A 19 32.02 11.46 -4.49
CA ALA A 19 31.33 10.19 -4.24
C ALA A 19 30.49 9.73 -5.44
N VAL A 20 29.67 10.64 -6.01
CA VAL A 20 28.87 10.36 -7.21
C VAL A 20 29.78 10.06 -8.40
N ARG A 21 30.85 10.85 -8.61
CA ARG A 21 31.82 10.61 -9.68
C ARG A 21 32.46 9.23 -9.55
N SER A 22 32.87 8.83 -8.34
CA SER A 22 33.45 7.52 -8.09
C SER A 22 32.44 6.41 -8.40
N ALA A 23 31.25 6.49 -7.82
CA ALA A 23 30.25 5.44 -7.97
C ALA A 23 29.73 5.30 -9.41
N ALA A 24 29.44 6.42 -10.08
CA ALA A 24 29.03 6.42 -11.48
C ALA A 24 30.17 5.98 -12.41
N GLY A 25 31.42 6.37 -12.10
CA GLY A 25 32.60 5.97 -12.86
C GLY A 25 32.85 4.46 -12.79
N GLU A 26 32.72 3.86 -11.60
CA GLU A 26 32.83 2.40 -11.45
C GLU A 26 31.77 1.65 -12.25
N LEU A 27 30.51 2.10 -12.20
CA LEU A 27 29.44 1.51 -13.02
C LEU A 27 29.73 1.65 -14.51
N THR A 28 30.19 2.84 -14.96
CA THR A 28 30.57 3.10 -16.35
C THR A 28 31.66 2.13 -16.83
N ASN A 29 32.67 1.88 -15.98
CA ASN A 29 33.77 0.96 -16.31
C ASN A 29 33.32 -0.50 -16.44
N MET A 30 32.17 -0.88 -15.86
CA MET A 30 31.62 -2.23 -15.98
C MET A 30 30.71 -2.41 -17.21
N GLU A 31 30.26 -1.33 -17.85
CA GLU A 31 29.17 -1.39 -18.85
C GLU A 31 29.51 -2.21 -20.09
N ASP A 32 30.72 -2.07 -20.61
CA ASP A 32 31.13 -2.80 -21.82
C ASP A 32 31.27 -4.31 -21.55
N ASP A 33 31.81 -4.69 -20.38
CA ASP A 33 31.88 -6.10 -19.97
C ASP A 33 30.49 -6.67 -19.65
N LEU A 34 29.61 -5.88 -19.02
CA LEU A 34 28.21 -6.26 -18.78
C LEU A 34 27.47 -6.51 -20.09
N ALA A 35 27.65 -5.65 -21.09
CA ALA A 35 27.05 -5.81 -22.40
C ALA A 35 27.61 -7.05 -23.13
N ARG A 36 28.94 -7.23 -23.12
CA ARG A 36 29.62 -8.36 -23.78
C ARG A 36 29.22 -9.71 -23.18
N LEU A 37 29.13 -9.81 -21.86
CA LEU A 37 28.91 -11.07 -21.15
C LEU A 37 27.43 -11.44 -20.95
N ARG A 38 26.49 -10.53 -21.24
CA ARG A 38 25.04 -10.70 -20.97
C ARG A 38 24.45 -11.95 -21.63
N GLU A 39 24.85 -12.20 -22.86
CA GLU A 39 24.34 -13.31 -23.69
C GLU A 39 25.35 -14.46 -23.80
N ALA A 40 26.36 -14.50 -22.92
CA ALA A 40 27.39 -15.51 -22.95
C ALA A 40 26.81 -16.92 -22.71
N GLU A 41 27.18 -17.86 -23.58
CA GLU A 41 26.79 -19.27 -23.45
C GLU A 41 27.79 -20.10 -22.66
N ASP A 42 29.05 -19.68 -22.64
CA ASP A 42 30.14 -20.39 -21.94
C ASP A 42 29.94 -20.38 -20.41
N PRO A 43 30.12 -21.53 -19.72
CA PRO A 43 29.94 -21.60 -18.27
C PRO A 43 30.82 -20.67 -17.44
N GLU A 44 32.08 -20.44 -17.82
CA GLU A 44 33.00 -19.56 -17.10
C GLU A 44 32.64 -18.09 -17.35
N GLU A 45 32.26 -17.73 -18.58
CA GLU A 45 31.74 -16.39 -18.89
C GLU A 45 30.42 -16.09 -18.16
N ARG A 46 29.51 -17.07 -18.05
CA ARG A 46 28.28 -16.94 -17.24
C ARG A 46 28.57 -16.76 -15.75
N LYS A 47 29.64 -17.39 -15.24
CA LYS A 47 30.09 -17.21 -13.86
C LYS A 47 30.69 -15.81 -13.68
N ALA A 48 31.51 -15.35 -14.63
CA ALA A 48 32.06 -14.00 -14.64
C ALA A 48 30.96 -12.93 -14.70
N TYR A 49 29.96 -13.11 -15.57
CA TYR A 49 28.78 -12.24 -15.66
C TYR A 49 28.05 -12.13 -14.32
N ARG A 50 27.77 -13.26 -13.65
CA ARG A 50 27.09 -13.25 -12.34
C ARG A 50 27.86 -12.48 -11.27
N LEU A 51 29.19 -12.61 -11.23
CA LEU A 51 30.03 -11.86 -10.30
C LEU A 51 30.04 -10.36 -10.62
N LEU A 52 30.17 -10.02 -11.91
CA LEU A 52 30.12 -8.63 -12.39
C LEU A 52 28.76 -7.98 -12.10
N TRP A 53 27.67 -8.72 -12.33
CA TRP A 53 26.30 -8.30 -12.05
C TRP A 53 26.07 -8.01 -10.57
N GLN A 54 26.55 -8.88 -9.68
CA GLN A 54 26.47 -8.65 -8.23
C GLN A 54 27.27 -7.42 -7.80
N ARG A 55 28.45 -7.21 -8.40
CA ARG A 55 29.27 -6.01 -8.16
C ARG A 55 28.55 -4.75 -8.63
N ALA A 56 27.97 -4.76 -9.83
CA ALA A 56 27.18 -3.65 -10.36
C ALA A 56 25.96 -3.35 -9.48
N ALA A 57 25.25 -4.39 -9.01
CA ALA A 57 24.11 -4.25 -8.10
C ALA A 57 24.53 -3.64 -6.74
N HIS A 58 25.70 -3.99 -6.22
CA HIS A 58 26.25 -3.35 -5.02
C HIS A 58 26.56 -1.87 -5.29
N GLN A 59 27.27 -1.60 -6.39
CA GLN A 59 27.68 -0.24 -6.75
C GLN A 59 26.51 0.69 -7.04
N TYR A 60 25.41 0.15 -7.58
CA TYR A 60 24.16 0.86 -7.74
C TYR A 60 23.67 1.48 -6.42
N TRP A 61 23.71 0.73 -5.32
CA TRP A 61 23.24 1.24 -4.04
C TRP A 61 24.12 2.37 -3.51
N GLU A 62 25.43 2.28 -3.70
CA GLU A 62 26.36 3.36 -3.37
C GLU A 62 26.12 4.59 -4.25
N LEU A 63 25.78 4.40 -5.54
CA LEU A 63 25.38 5.52 -6.42
C LEU A 63 24.11 6.20 -5.90
N VAL A 64 23.04 5.44 -5.60
CA VAL A 64 21.78 6.00 -5.09
C VAL A 64 22.01 6.80 -3.82
N TRP A 65 22.77 6.27 -2.85
CA TRP A 65 23.08 6.99 -1.63
C TRP A 65 23.95 8.23 -1.88
N SER A 66 24.96 8.12 -2.75
CA SER A 66 25.80 9.27 -3.12
C SER A 66 24.99 10.40 -3.76
N LEU A 67 23.95 10.09 -4.53
CA LEU A 67 23.03 11.08 -5.09
C LEU A 67 22.21 11.78 -4.00
N VAL A 68 21.74 11.05 -3.00
CA VAL A 68 21.04 11.63 -1.84
C VAL A 68 21.97 12.59 -1.08
N GLU A 69 23.20 12.17 -0.78
CA GLU A 69 24.17 13.03 -0.10
C GLU A 69 24.52 14.27 -0.92
N ALA A 70 24.80 14.09 -2.22
CA ALA A 70 25.11 15.19 -3.12
C ALA A 70 23.99 16.22 -3.22
N ARG A 71 22.73 15.78 -3.17
CA ARG A 71 21.56 16.67 -3.13
C ARG A 71 21.44 17.43 -1.82
N ILE A 72 21.73 16.79 -0.69
CA ILE A 72 21.70 17.45 0.63
C ILE A 72 22.84 18.47 0.75
N ASP A 73 24.01 18.16 0.20
CA ASP A 73 25.23 18.96 0.29
C ASP A 73 25.41 19.94 -0.90
N ALA A 74 24.45 20.01 -1.82
CA ALA A 74 24.54 20.82 -3.04
C ALA A 74 24.69 22.33 -2.75
N GLU A 75 24.12 22.77 -1.63
CA GLU A 75 24.13 24.15 -1.17
C GLU A 75 24.72 24.25 0.25
N LYS A 76 24.94 25.48 0.72
CA LYS A 76 25.46 25.72 2.09
C LYS A 76 24.51 25.22 3.19
N LEU A 77 23.22 25.14 2.89
CA LEU A 77 22.18 24.63 3.77
C LEU A 77 21.44 23.49 3.07
N PRO A 78 20.97 22.48 3.82
CA PRO A 78 20.11 21.44 3.25
C PRO A 78 18.88 22.05 2.55
N PRO A 79 18.50 21.55 1.37
CA PRO A 79 17.43 22.13 0.55
C PRO A 79 16.06 22.08 1.26
N GLU A 80 15.10 22.89 0.80
CA GLU A 80 13.73 22.81 1.33
C GLU A 80 13.04 21.48 0.98
N ALA A 81 13.42 20.84 -0.13
CA ALA A 81 12.90 19.54 -0.53
C ALA A 81 13.99 18.70 -1.22
N LEU A 82 13.95 17.39 -0.98
CA LEU A 82 14.82 16.44 -1.68
C LEU A 82 14.15 16.02 -2.99
N THR A 83 14.60 16.60 -4.10
CA THR A 83 14.04 16.34 -5.44
C THR A 83 15.09 15.71 -6.36
N PHE A 84 14.61 14.91 -7.30
CA PHE A 84 15.42 14.22 -8.30
C PHE A 84 14.95 14.61 -9.71
N ASP A 85 15.86 14.64 -10.68
CA ASP A 85 15.48 14.80 -12.09
C ASP A 85 15.13 13.45 -12.74
N ASP A 86 14.73 13.45 -14.01
CA ASP A 86 14.23 12.24 -14.66
C ASP A 86 15.31 11.18 -14.84
N ALA A 87 16.57 11.57 -15.08
CA ALA A 87 17.69 10.63 -15.15
C ALA A 87 17.94 9.97 -13.78
N GLU A 88 17.95 10.76 -12.72
CA GLU A 88 18.08 10.27 -11.35
C GLU A 88 16.87 9.38 -10.96
N LYS A 89 15.64 9.75 -11.33
CA LYS A 89 14.45 8.93 -11.07
C LYS A 89 14.48 7.62 -11.85
N LEU A 90 14.87 7.62 -13.12
CA LEU A 90 15.03 6.39 -13.92
C LEU A 90 16.04 5.44 -13.27
N ALA A 91 17.16 5.98 -12.78
CA ALA A 91 18.14 5.21 -12.03
C ALA A 91 17.54 4.68 -10.72
N ILE A 92 17.07 5.55 -9.82
CA ILE A 92 16.69 5.20 -8.44
C ILE A 92 15.40 4.36 -8.40
N ASN A 93 14.39 4.72 -9.19
CA ASN A 93 13.08 4.08 -9.11
C ASN A 93 13.00 2.82 -9.95
N PHE A 94 13.75 2.70 -11.05
CA PHE A 94 13.62 1.60 -12.01
C PHE A 94 14.92 0.80 -12.21
N GLY A 95 16.03 1.20 -11.59
CA GLY A 95 17.30 0.51 -11.74
C GLY A 95 17.88 0.62 -13.15
N VAL A 96 17.61 1.72 -13.86
CA VAL A 96 18.05 1.94 -15.25
C VAL A 96 19.28 2.84 -15.26
N LEU A 97 20.40 2.32 -15.77
CA LEU A 97 21.66 3.06 -15.89
C LEU A 97 21.95 3.44 -17.35
N SER A 98 22.05 2.44 -18.23
CA SER A 98 22.28 2.61 -19.66
C SER A 98 21.83 1.36 -20.43
N SER A 99 21.79 1.43 -21.77
CA SER A 99 21.53 0.26 -22.61
C SER A 99 22.64 -0.80 -22.58
N LYS A 100 23.86 -0.40 -22.19
CA LYS A 100 25.00 -1.31 -22.01
C LYS A 100 24.96 -2.03 -20.67
N ALA A 101 24.61 -1.32 -19.60
CA ALA A 101 24.47 -1.89 -18.26
C ALA A 101 23.19 -2.72 -18.09
N ASN A 102 22.07 -2.24 -18.66
CA ASN A 102 20.73 -2.80 -18.47
C ASN A 102 20.10 -3.21 -19.79
N VAL A 103 19.00 -3.96 -19.69
CA VAL A 103 18.11 -4.19 -20.82
C VAL A 103 17.20 -2.95 -20.99
N PRO A 104 17.16 -2.32 -22.18
CA PRO A 104 16.24 -1.21 -22.44
C PRO A 104 14.79 -1.65 -22.27
N ASN A 105 13.99 -0.83 -21.60
CA ASN A 105 12.56 -1.07 -21.45
C ASN A 105 11.79 0.18 -21.89
N PRO A 106 10.94 0.09 -22.92
CA PRO A 106 10.27 1.25 -23.50
C PRO A 106 9.19 1.84 -22.59
N HIS A 107 8.73 1.11 -21.58
CA HIS A 107 7.62 1.52 -20.73
C HIS A 107 8.02 2.45 -19.58
N PHE A 108 9.30 2.55 -19.23
CA PHE A 108 9.71 3.31 -18.05
C PHE A 108 9.50 4.81 -18.17
N ALA A 109 9.64 5.38 -19.37
CA ALA A 109 9.38 6.80 -19.58
C ALA A 109 7.91 7.13 -19.31
N ASP A 110 6.98 6.34 -19.88
CA ASP A 110 5.54 6.53 -19.68
C ASP A 110 5.12 6.31 -18.21
N GLU A 111 5.75 5.36 -17.52
CA GLU A 111 5.44 5.03 -16.13
C GLU A 111 6.05 6.02 -15.13
N LEU A 112 7.06 6.81 -15.52
CA LEU A 112 7.69 7.80 -14.66
C LEU A 112 6.72 8.93 -14.27
N ASP A 113 5.92 9.38 -15.23
CA ASP A 113 4.99 10.52 -15.08
C ASP A 113 3.52 10.09 -14.91
N GLN A 114 3.26 8.79 -14.82
CA GLN A 114 1.89 8.29 -14.65
C GLN A 114 1.33 8.75 -13.28
N PRO A 115 0.16 9.42 -13.24
CA PRO A 115 -0.45 9.81 -11.98
C PRO A 115 -0.94 8.59 -11.21
N ALA A 116 -0.94 8.70 -9.88
CA ALA A 116 -1.48 7.71 -8.99
C ALA A 116 -3.01 7.61 -9.12
N CYS A 117 -3.56 6.43 -8.80
CA CYS A 117 -5.00 6.29 -8.69
C CYS A 117 -5.53 7.14 -7.54
N LEU A 118 -6.63 7.86 -7.79
CA LEU A 118 -7.37 8.58 -6.75
C LEU A 118 -8.13 7.57 -5.90
N ASP A 119 -7.47 6.85 -5.00
CA ASP A 119 -8.07 5.86 -4.11
C ASP A 119 -7.58 6.01 -2.65
N ILE A 120 -7.84 5.00 -1.81
CA ILE A 120 -7.61 5.05 -0.36
C ILE A 120 -6.13 4.92 0.00
N TYR A 121 -5.34 4.34 -0.88
CA TYR A 121 -3.92 4.12 -0.66
C TYR A 121 -3.13 5.35 -1.11
N GLN A 122 -1.90 5.44 -0.60
CA GLN A 122 -0.92 6.37 -1.11
C GLN A 122 0.13 5.58 -1.88
N TYR A 123 0.31 5.90 -3.15
CA TYR A 123 1.31 5.28 -4.01
C TYR A 123 2.54 6.17 -4.09
N GLY A 124 3.72 5.56 -4.10
CA GLY A 124 4.99 6.24 -4.27
C GLY A 124 6.08 5.31 -4.79
N ARG A 125 7.24 5.88 -5.06
CA ARG A 125 8.46 5.18 -5.48
C ARG A 125 9.56 5.38 -4.43
N LEU A 126 10.73 4.82 -4.69
CA LEU A 126 11.87 4.92 -3.78
C LEU A 126 12.32 6.38 -3.57
N THR A 127 12.23 7.22 -4.60
CA THR A 127 12.50 8.67 -4.48
C THR A 127 11.53 9.35 -3.51
N ASP A 128 10.25 8.99 -3.51
CA ASP A 128 9.25 9.57 -2.59
C ASP A 128 9.50 9.12 -1.15
N PHE A 129 9.90 7.85 -0.96
CA PHE A 129 10.35 7.36 0.35
C PHE A 129 11.54 8.15 0.89
N LEU A 130 12.54 8.43 0.04
CA LEU A 130 13.71 9.23 0.42
C LEU A 130 13.31 10.67 0.76
N ALA A 131 12.43 11.28 -0.03
CA ALA A 131 11.95 12.64 0.18
C ALA A 131 11.12 12.77 1.48
N GLU A 132 10.22 11.83 1.77
CA GLU A 132 9.42 11.82 2.99
C GLU A 132 10.31 11.69 4.25
N ASN A 133 11.27 10.77 4.23
CA ASN A 133 12.19 10.58 5.36
C ASN A 133 13.13 11.77 5.53
N TYR A 134 13.62 12.33 4.43
CA TYR A 134 14.39 13.58 4.45
C TYR A 134 13.59 14.69 5.14
N ALA A 135 12.34 14.91 4.72
CA ALA A 135 11.49 15.95 5.28
C ALA A 135 11.26 15.77 6.79
N LEU A 136 10.99 14.54 7.23
CA LEU A 136 10.83 14.22 8.66
C LEU A 136 12.11 14.46 9.47
N LEU A 137 13.27 14.06 8.95
CA LEU A 137 14.54 14.16 9.66
C LEU A 137 15.06 15.60 9.72
N PHE A 138 14.91 16.35 8.65
CA PHE A 138 15.40 17.73 8.52
C PHE A 138 14.36 18.79 8.91
N GLY A 139 13.15 18.38 9.29
CA GLY A 139 12.07 19.29 9.68
C GLY A 139 11.59 20.16 8.52
N LYS A 140 11.57 19.60 7.30
CA LYS A 140 11.19 20.28 6.07
C LYS A 140 9.74 19.94 5.67
N PRO A 141 9.07 20.77 4.85
CA PRO A 141 7.76 20.44 4.33
C PRO A 141 7.80 19.21 3.41
N TYR A 142 6.70 18.47 3.36
CA TYR A 142 6.49 17.36 2.42
C TYR A 142 5.07 17.43 1.88
N GLU A 143 4.95 17.58 0.56
CA GLU A 143 3.66 17.73 -0.12
C GLU A 143 3.01 16.38 -0.47
N GLY A 144 3.75 15.29 -0.30
CA GLY A 144 3.34 13.95 -0.70
C GLY A 144 4.15 13.41 -1.88
N PRO A 145 3.89 12.16 -2.29
CA PRO A 145 4.53 11.54 -3.44
C PRO A 145 4.28 12.27 -4.76
N GLN A 146 5.26 12.26 -5.65
CA GLN A 146 5.11 12.83 -6.99
C GLN A 146 4.02 12.11 -7.79
N GLY A 147 3.12 12.88 -8.41
CA GLY A 147 1.96 12.34 -9.13
C GLY A 147 0.92 11.68 -8.20
N GLY A 148 1.11 11.78 -6.87
CA GLY A 148 0.18 11.32 -5.87
C GLY A 148 -1.08 12.18 -5.83
N THR A 149 -2.15 11.61 -5.29
CA THR A 149 -3.41 12.34 -5.08
C THR A 149 -3.43 13.03 -3.73
N THR A 150 -3.97 14.24 -3.69
CA THR A 150 -4.10 15.02 -2.45
C THR A 150 -5.19 14.46 -1.55
N ARG A 151 -5.09 14.77 -0.26
CA ARG A 151 -6.13 14.41 0.72
C ARG A 151 -7.47 15.04 0.36
N GLU A 152 -7.46 16.29 -0.08
CA GLU A 152 -8.64 17.06 -0.48
C GLU A 152 -9.37 16.39 -1.65
N GLU A 153 -8.63 15.94 -2.68
CA GLU A 153 -9.21 15.19 -3.80
C GLU A 153 -9.81 13.86 -3.33
N LYS A 154 -9.12 13.11 -2.46
CA LYS A 154 -9.63 11.85 -1.91
C LYS A 154 -10.92 12.07 -1.13
N LEU A 155 -10.96 13.09 -0.27
CA LEU A 155 -12.15 13.44 0.52
C LEU A 155 -13.31 13.86 -0.38
N ALA A 156 -13.06 14.69 -1.38
CA ALA A 156 -14.09 15.13 -2.33
C ALA A 156 -14.68 13.93 -3.09
N ARG A 157 -13.83 13.02 -3.57
CA ARG A 157 -14.27 11.78 -4.23
C ARG A 157 -15.12 10.91 -3.30
N PHE A 158 -14.60 10.57 -2.12
CA PHE A 158 -15.32 9.65 -1.22
C PHE A 158 -16.60 10.25 -0.67
N ALA A 159 -16.66 11.55 -0.40
CA ALA A 159 -17.90 12.23 -0.02
C ALA A 159 -18.93 12.19 -1.16
N SER A 160 -18.51 12.40 -2.42
CA SER A 160 -19.39 12.30 -3.58
C SER A 160 -19.92 10.88 -3.79
N ASP A 161 -19.03 9.88 -3.73
CA ASP A 161 -19.40 8.46 -3.86
C ASP A 161 -20.32 8.02 -2.72
N LEU A 162 -20.07 8.48 -1.49
CA LEU A 162 -20.91 8.20 -0.32
C LEU A 162 -22.31 8.76 -0.52
N GLY A 163 -22.43 10.06 -0.82
CA GLY A 163 -23.74 10.69 -1.03
C GLY A 163 -24.54 10.05 -2.17
N ALA A 164 -23.88 9.70 -3.28
CA ALA A 164 -24.52 9.00 -4.39
C ALA A 164 -24.97 7.56 -4.03
N THR A 165 -24.27 6.91 -3.10
CA THR A 165 -24.63 5.57 -2.61
C THR A 165 -25.75 5.65 -1.57
N GLU A 166 -25.72 6.63 -0.68
CA GLU A 166 -26.78 6.90 0.30
C GLU A 166 -28.09 7.23 -0.40
N GLN A 167 -28.07 8.10 -1.42
CA GLN A 167 -29.26 8.42 -2.21
C GLN A 167 -29.85 7.17 -2.89
N ARG A 168 -29.00 6.30 -3.44
CA ARG A 168 -29.45 5.04 -4.04
C ARG A 168 -30.05 4.09 -3.01
N ARG A 169 -29.40 3.92 -1.85
CA ARG A 169 -29.92 3.11 -0.73
C ARG A 169 -31.28 3.64 -0.30
N ARG A 170 -31.39 4.94 -0.05
CA ARG A 170 -32.62 5.62 0.36
C ARG A 170 -33.75 5.36 -0.63
N LEU A 171 -33.55 5.60 -1.93
CA LEU A 171 -34.56 5.36 -2.96
C LEU A 171 -35.06 3.91 -2.97
N VAL A 172 -34.13 2.94 -2.92
CA VAL A 172 -34.49 1.52 -2.97
C VAL A 172 -35.19 1.08 -1.69
N VAL A 173 -34.70 1.48 -0.51
CA VAL A 173 -35.32 1.15 0.77
C VAL A 173 -36.72 1.76 0.88
N SER A 174 -36.90 3.04 0.53
CA SER A 174 -38.22 3.67 0.52
C SER A 174 -39.18 2.97 -0.43
N MET A 175 -38.72 2.57 -1.62
CA MET A 175 -39.54 1.83 -2.59
C MET A 175 -39.98 0.46 -2.05
N VAL A 176 -39.07 -0.29 -1.42
CA VAL A 176 -39.39 -1.61 -0.85
C VAL A 176 -40.33 -1.47 0.34
N LEU A 177 -39.98 -0.62 1.32
CA LEU A 177 -40.72 -0.52 2.58
C LEU A 177 -42.06 0.20 2.44
N SER A 178 -42.25 1.07 1.44
CA SER A 178 -43.57 1.68 1.16
C SER A 178 -44.66 0.68 0.75
N ARG A 179 -44.27 -0.53 0.34
CA ARG A 179 -45.20 -1.63 0.01
C ARG A 179 -45.59 -2.46 1.23
N CYS A 180 -44.97 -2.23 2.38
CA CYS A 180 -45.21 -2.95 3.61
C CYS A 180 -46.30 -2.26 4.43
N GLY A 181 -47.19 -3.05 5.06
CA GLY A 181 -48.23 -2.52 5.96
C GLY A 181 -47.74 -2.28 7.40
N PHE A 182 -46.53 -2.72 7.75
CA PHE A 182 -46.00 -2.69 9.12
C PHE A 182 -45.14 -1.46 9.44
N ILE A 183 -44.81 -0.65 8.45
CA ILE A 183 -43.99 0.56 8.61
C ILE A 183 -44.54 1.66 7.73
N THR A 184 -44.64 2.87 8.29
CA THR A 184 -45.19 4.04 7.61
C THR A 184 -44.10 4.80 6.86
N PRO A 185 -44.42 5.54 5.78
CA PRO A 185 -43.44 6.34 5.07
C PRO A 185 -42.65 7.34 5.94
N PRO A 186 -43.26 8.04 6.94
CA PRO A 186 -42.52 8.88 7.87
C PRO A 186 -41.50 8.11 8.72
N GLU A 187 -41.84 6.92 9.21
CA GLU A 187 -40.91 6.07 9.98
C GLU A 187 -39.72 5.62 9.11
N VAL A 188 -39.97 5.28 7.85
CA VAL A 188 -38.89 4.95 6.89
C VAL A 188 -37.97 6.15 6.67
N GLU A 189 -38.53 7.34 6.50
CA GLU A 189 -37.76 8.57 6.28
C GLU A 189 -36.93 8.96 7.52
N GLU A 190 -37.49 8.81 8.72
CA GLU A 190 -36.77 9.04 9.98
C GLU A 190 -35.61 8.07 10.15
N MET A 191 -35.85 6.77 9.95
CA MET A 191 -34.82 5.72 10.00
C MET A 191 -33.68 6.00 9.02
N LEU A 192 -33.99 6.33 7.76
CA LEU A 192 -32.99 6.66 6.74
C LEU A 192 -32.22 7.95 7.07
N SER A 193 -32.90 8.95 7.62
CA SER A 193 -32.28 10.20 8.05
C SER A 193 -31.33 9.99 9.22
N HIS A 194 -31.68 9.14 10.20
CA HIS A 194 -30.78 8.77 11.29
C HIS A 194 -29.56 8.00 10.80
N LEU A 195 -29.72 7.07 9.86
CA LEU A 195 -28.60 6.37 9.24
C LEU A 195 -27.61 7.34 8.62
N GLU A 196 -28.07 8.32 7.84
CA GLU A 196 -27.20 9.28 7.14
C GLU A 196 -26.58 10.30 8.09
N ALA A 197 -27.37 10.90 8.98
CA ALA A 197 -26.91 11.95 9.89
C ALA A 197 -25.87 11.44 10.91
N HIS A 198 -25.92 10.16 11.27
CA HIS A 198 -25.10 9.60 12.35
C HIS A 198 -24.02 8.63 11.88
N LEU A 199 -23.98 8.24 10.58
CA LEU A 199 -23.02 7.29 10.03
C LEU A 199 -21.56 7.63 10.36
N ARG A 200 -21.15 8.88 10.15
CA ARG A 200 -19.76 9.30 10.38
C ARG A 200 -19.37 9.18 11.86
N ILE A 201 -20.23 9.63 12.78
CA ILE A 201 -19.93 9.56 14.22
C ILE A 201 -19.88 8.11 14.68
N HIS A 202 -20.82 7.29 14.25
CA HIS A 202 -20.80 5.86 14.52
C HIS A 202 -19.50 5.20 14.00
N THR A 203 -19.10 5.52 12.78
CA THR A 203 -17.84 5.03 12.18
C THR A 203 -16.63 5.48 13.01
N GLU A 204 -16.58 6.74 13.46
CA GLU A 204 -15.50 7.24 14.33
C GLU A 204 -15.43 6.48 15.67
N VAL A 205 -16.59 6.08 16.23
CA VAL A 205 -16.69 5.28 17.46
C VAL A 205 -16.20 3.84 17.22
N GLU A 206 -16.67 3.16 16.17
CA GLU A 206 -16.21 1.81 15.79
C GLU A 206 -14.68 1.78 15.61
N MET A 207 -14.14 2.82 14.95
CA MET A 207 -12.71 2.94 14.68
C MET A 207 -11.89 3.44 15.88
N ARG A 208 -12.54 3.91 16.96
CA ARG A 208 -11.90 4.51 18.14
C ARG A 208 -10.92 5.63 17.77
N THR A 209 -11.37 6.57 16.95
CA THR A 209 -10.54 7.70 16.50
C THR A 209 -10.03 8.54 17.67
N ARG A 210 -9.00 9.35 17.44
CA ARG A 210 -8.45 10.23 18.48
C ARG A 210 -9.51 11.19 19.03
N ARG A 211 -10.31 11.79 18.14
CA ARG A 211 -11.47 12.63 18.50
C ARG A 211 -12.41 11.95 19.51
N VAL A 212 -12.71 10.66 19.33
CA VAL A 212 -13.59 9.92 20.25
C VAL A 212 -12.88 9.58 21.57
N ARG A 213 -11.59 9.24 21.52
CA ARG A 213 -10.80 8.86 22.70
C ARG A 213 -10.47 10.03 23.63
N GLU A 214 -10.24 11.21 23.04
CA GLU A 214 -9.82 12.42 23.75
C GLU A 214 -10.98 13.41 23.97
N ALA A 215 -12.21 13.04 23.59
CA ALA A 215 -13.40 13.83 23.87
C ALA A 215 -13.60 14.03 25.39
N ASP A 216 -13.97 15.25 25.78
CA ASP A 216 -14.39 15.53 27.14
C ASP A 216 -15.70 14.78 27.49
N PRO A 217 -16.08 14.67 28.78
CA PRO A 217 -17.26 13.90 29.18
C PRO A 217 -18.56 14.32 28.47
N SER A 218 -18.76 15.62 28.23
CA SER A 218 -19.99 16.14 27.62
C SER A 218 -20.07 15.85 26.12
N ASP A 219 -18.95 15.98 25.42
CA ASP A 219 -18.84 15.63 24.00
C ASP A 219 -18.88 14.11 23.80
N ARG A 220 -18.29 13.36 24.74
CA ARG A 220 -18.33 11.89 24.72
C ARG A 220 -19.75 11.36 24.85
N GLU A 221 -20.56 11.93 25.74
CA GLU A 221 -21.98 11.57 25.88
C GLU A 221 -22.74 11.79 24.56
N LYS A 222 -22.60 12.96 23.94
CA LYS A 222 -23.22 13.27 22.64
C LYS A 222 -22.73 12.34 21.52
N ILE A 223 -21.45 11.99 21.50
CA ILE A 223 -20.88 11.04 20.53
C ILE A 223 -21.54 9.67 20.68
N HIS A 224 -21.67 9.17 21.92
CA HIS A 224 -22.26 7.86 22.17
C HIS A 224 -23.77 7.86 21.90
N GLU A 225 -24.48 8.94 22.22
CA GLU A 225 -25.89 9.11 21.88
C GLU A 225 -26.10 9.05 20.36
N ASN A 226 -25.32 9.81 19.59
CA ASN A 226 -25.40 9.81 18.13
C ASN A 226 -25.02 8.45 17.53
N SER A 227 -23.98 7.77 18.04
CA SER A 227 -23.65 6.40 17.63
C SER A 227 -24.81 5.45 17.88
N LYS A 228 -25.45 5.55 19.05
CA LYS A 228 -26.59 4.71 19.42
C LYS A 228 -27.79 4.96 18.51
N ARG A 229 -28.04 6.20 18.10
CA ARG A 229 -29.10 6.52 17.11
C ARG A 229 -28.85 5.84 15.77
N TYR A 230 -27.60 5.81 15.31
CA TYR A 230 -27.24 5.03 14.12
C TYR A 230 -27.49 3.53 14.32
N GLU A 231 -27.02 2.95 15.43
CA GLU A 231 -27.17 1.51 15.72
C GLU A 231 -28.64 1.08 15.77
N LEU A 232 -29.50 1.90 16.38
CA LEU A 232 -30.94 1.64 16.42
C LEU A 232 -31.56 1.70 15.02
N ALA A 233 -31.24 2.73 14.23
CA ALA A 233 -31.75 2.85 12.87
C ALA A 233 -31.25 1.74 11.93
N GLU A 234 -29.99 1.29 12.11
CA GLU A 234 -29.44 0.15 11.37
C GLU A 234 -30.17 -1.14 11.74
N HIS A 235 -30.38 -1.38 13.03
CA HIS A 235 -31.11 -2.54 13.50
C HIS A 235 -32.56 -2.55 12.97
N GLU A 236 -33.25 -1.41 13.00
CA GLU A 236 -34.59 -1.25 12.42
C GLU A 236 -34.62 -1.49 10.90
N LEU A 237 -33.61 -1.00 10.18
CA LEU A 237 -33.48 -1.23 8.74
C LEU A 237 -33.36 -2.73 8.44
N LEU A 238 -32.45 -3.42 9.12
CA LEU A 238 -32.19 -4.84 8.88
C LEU A 238 -33.44 -5.69 9.15
N ILE A 239 -34.11 -5.46 10.30
CA ILE A 239 -35.36 -6.16 10.62
C ILE A 239 -36.45 -5.87 9.60
N SER A 240 -36.60 -4.61 9.18
CA SER A 240 -37.62 -4.19 8.22
C SER A 240 -37.39 -4.83 6.85
N LEU A 241 -36.15 -4.91 6.38
CA LEU A 241 -35.80 -5.56 5.11
C LEU A 241 -35.99 -7.08 5.17
N GLU A 242 -35.59 -7.74 6.25
CA GLU A 242 -35.82 -9.17 6.45
C GLU A 242 -37.31 -9.51 6.50
N ARG A 243 -38.11 -8.65 7.13
CA ARG A 243 -39.57 -8.80 7.16
C ARG A 243 -40.19 -8.55 5.79
N ALA A 244 -39.75 -7.50 5.09
CA ALA A 244 -40.20 -7.21 3.73
C ALA A 244 -39.93 -8.38 2.77
N ALA A 245 -38.80 -9.07 2.88
CA ALA A 245 -38.46 -10.24 2.07
C ALA A 245 -39.40 -11.45 2.31
N LYS A 246 -40.08 -11.49 3.47
CA LYS A 246 -41.08 -12.52 3.78
C LYS A 246 -42.49 -12.14 3.31
N GLU A 247 -42.81 -10.85 3.28
CA GLU A 247 -44.16 -10.34 2.97
C GLU A 247 -44.34 -9.96 1.49
N ILE A 248 -43.27 -9.53 0.81
CA ILE A 248 -43.32 -9.07 -0.59
C ILE A 248 -42.80 -10.17 -1.51
N GLU A 249 -43.71 -10.81 -2.25
CA GLU A 249 -43.40 -11.92 -3.17
C GLU A 249 -42.38 -11.55 -4.27
N THR A 250 -42.35 -10.27 -4.67
CA THR A 250 -41.40 -9.74 -5.67
C THR A 250 -40.13 -9.14 -5.05
N PHE A 251 -39.86 -9.35 -3.76
CA PHE A 251 -38.63 -8.91 -3.10
C PHE A 251 -37.89 -10.13 -2.56
N SER A 252 -37.21 -10.78 -3.49
CA SER A 252 -36.53 -12.05 -3.31
C SER A 252 -35.17 -11.91 -2.59
N ASP A 253 -34.59 -13.03 -2.14
CA ASP A 253 -33.26 -13.04 -1.51
C ASP A 253 -32.19 -12.31 -2.34
N PRO A 254 -32.08 -12.48 -3.67
CA PRO A 254 -31.13 -11.71 -4.48
C PRO A 254 -31.35 -10.19 -4.44
N GLU A 255 -32.58 -9.72 -4.29
CA GLU A 255 -32.89 -8.29 -4.19
C GLU A 255 -32.55 -7.76 -2.80
N LEU A 256 -32.86 -8.52 -1.75
CA LEU A 256 -32.40 -8.23 -0.40
C LEU A 256 -30.88 -8.08 -0.34
N GLN A 257 -30.14 -9.01 -0.93
CA GLN A 257 -28.68 -8.95 -0.97
C GLN A 257 -28.15 -7.71 -1.73
N LYS A 258 -28.85 -7.24 -2.77
CA LYS A 258 -28.49 -5.99 -3.45
C LYS A 258 -28.68 -4.77 -2.54
N VAL A 259 -29.76 -4.72 -1.76
CA VAL A 259 -30.01 -3.62 -0.80
C VAL A 259 -28.99 -3.64 0.33
N LEU A 260 -28.71 -4.82 0.89
CA LEU A 260 -27.67 -4.99 1.92
C LEU A 260 -26.29 -4.59 1.38
N GLY A 261 -25.96 -4.97 0.13
CA GLY A 261 -24.72 -4.56 -0.52
C GLY A 261 -24.60 -3.04 -0.70
N LEU A 262 -25.70 -2.32 -0.93
CA LEU A 262 -25.70 -0.84 -0.93
C LEU A 262 -25.42 -0.29 0.47
N HIS A 263 -26.04 -0.84 1.50
CA HIS A 263 -25.81 -0.43 2.88
C HIS A 263 -24.35 -0.69 3.32
N ASP A 264 -23.83 -1.88 3.08
CA ASP A 264 -22.43 -2.21 3.36
C ASP A 264 -21.46 -1.31 2.60
N ARG A 265 -21.80 -0.95 1.35
CA ARG A 265 -21.01 0.01 0.59
C ARG A 265 -21.01 1.41 1.22
N THR A 266 -22.13 1.88 1.76
CA THR A 266 -22.17 3.18 2.48
C THR A 266 -21.26 3.14 3.71
N ARG A 267 -21.32 2.08 4.51
CA ARG A 267 -20.43 1.89 5.67
C ARG A 267 -18.97 1.84 5.26
N PHE A 268 -18.65 1.12 4.18
CA PHE A 268 -17.29 1.05 3.68
C PHE A 268 -16.77 2.43 3.27
N LEU A 269 -17.53 3.20 2.48
CA LEU A 269 -17.14 4.55 2.05
C LEU A 269 -16.95 5.51 3.24
N ALA A 270 -17.83 5.45 4.25
CA ALA A 270 -17.66 6.23 5.47
C ALA A 270 -16.38 5.88 6.25
N ASN A 271 -16.02 4.59 6.34
CA ASN A 271 -14.74 4.17 6.91
C ASN A 271 -13.56 4.81 6.15
N LEU A 272 -13.60 4.80 4.82
CA LEU A 272 -12.55 5.39 3.99
C LEU A 272 -12.43 6.90 4.23
N GLU A 273 -13.54 7.61 4.27
CA GLU A 273 -13.56 9.05 4.55
C GLU A 273 -12.92 9.36 5.92
N VAL A 274 -13.28 8.60 6.96
CA VAL A 274 -12.69 8.76 8.31
C VAL A 274 -11.20 8.45 8.29
N HIS A 275 -10.73 7.45 7.55
CA HIS A 275 -9.29 7.17 7.41
C HIS A 275 -8.53 8.36 6.81
N VAL A 276 -9.03 8.91 5.70
CA VAL A 276 -8.41 10.03 4.97
C VAL A 276 -8.42 11.31 5.82
N ARG A 277 -9.53 11.61 6.52
CA ARG A 277 -9.60 12.77 7.43
C ARG A 277 -8.53 12.70 8.53
N ASN A 278 -8.26 11.50 9.05
CA ASN A 278 -7.27 11.27 10.09
C ASN A 278 -5.82 11.30 9.59
N GLU A 279 -5.55 11.27 8.27
CA GLU A 279 -4.17 11.33 7.73
C GLU A 279 -3.46 12.63 8.12
N ALA A 280 -4.18 13.76 8.14
CA ALA A 280 -3.66 15.07 8.53
C ALA A 280 -3.02 15.05 9.92
N GLU A 281 -3.79 14.52 10.87
CA GLU A 281 -3.41 14.46 12.26
C GLU A 281 -2.28 13.45 12.49
N ARG A 282 -2.32 12.31 11.79
CA ARG A 282 -1.23 11.32 11.81
C ARG A 282 0.07 11.92 11.29
N TRP A 283 0.02 12.65 10.17
CA TRP A 283 1.20 13.33 9.63
C TRP A 283 1.75 14.36 10.59
N LYS A 284 0.89 15.22 11.14
CA LYS A 284 1.27 16.20 12.17
C LYS A 284 1.97 15.53 13.37
N THR A 285 1.38 14.45 13.87
CA THR A 285 1.97 13.66 14.98
C THR A 285 3.33 13.07 14.60
N ARG A 286 3.49 12.55 13.38
CA ARG A 286 4.78 12.04 12.88
C ARG A 286 5.84 13.14 12.81
N VAL A 287 5.48 14.33 12.32
CA VAL A 287 6.38 15.50 12.27
C VAL A 287 6.81 15.92 13.67
N GLU A 288 5.86 16.04 14.62
CA GLU A 288 6.15 16.40 16.01
C GLU A 288 7.07 15.38 16.70
N MET A 289 6.80 14.09 16.51
CA MET A 289 7.65 13.01 17.04
C MET A 289 9.05 13.03 16.44
N ALA A 290 9.17 13.24 15.12
CA ALA A 290 10.45 13.33 14.45
C ALA A 290 11.24 14.56 14.92
N ALA A 291 10.61 15.74 14.97
CA ALA A 291 11.22 16.96 15.49
C ALA A 291 11.72 16.78 16.94
N ARG A 292 10.97 16.07 17.78
CA ARG A 292 11.41 15.72 19.15
C ARG A 292 12.59 14.75 19.15
N LYS A 293 12.53 13.67 18.36
CA LYS A 293 13.57 12.62 18.30
C LYS A 293 14.90 13.14 17.76
N HIS A 294 14.86 14.09 16.83
CA HIS A 294 16.03 14.59 16.12
C HIS A 294 16.44 16.01 16.56
N LYS A 295 15.83 16.54 17.61
CA LYS A 295 16.16 17.86 18.17
C LYS A 295 17.65 17.96 18.50
N GLY A 296 18.31 18.99 17.98
CA GLY A 296 19.72 19.28 18.24
C GLY A 296 20.73 18.40 17.48
N LYS A 297 20.28 17.47 16.63
CA LYS A 297 21.18 16.71 15.75
C LYS A 297 21.68 17.60 14.60
N GLY A 298 22.98 17.58 14.36
CA GLY A 298 23.58 18.26 13.20
C GLY A 298 23.39 17.48 11.90
N VAL A 299 23.62 18.15 10.76
CA VAL A 299 23.44 17.56 9.41
C VAL A 299 24.12 16.19 9.24
N PRO A 300 25.37 15.96 9.67
CA PRO A 300 26.00 14.63 9.54
C PRO A 300 25.23 13.51 10.26
N ALA A 301 24.70 13.79 11.46
CA ALA A 301 23.92 12.81 12.21
C ALA A 301 22.57 12.53 11.54
N LEU A 302 21.91 13.55 10.98
CA LEU A 302 20.67 13.38 10.23
C LEU A 302 20.87 12.57 8.94
N LYS A 303 21.99 12.80 8.22
CA LYS A 303 22.37 11.97 7.08
C LYS A 303 22.59 10.52 7.48
N GLY A 304 23.22 10.27 8.64
CA GLY A 304 23.36 8.92 9.20
C GLY A 304 22.02 8.21 9.40
N GLU A 305 21.04 8.87 10.02
CA GLU A 305 19.68 8.31 10.21
C GLU A 305 18.96 8.05 8.88
N LEU A 306 19.12 8.95 7.90
CA LEU A 306 18.55 8.75 6.56
C LEU A 306 19.21 7.55 5.85
N ARG A 307 20.52 7.35 6.03
CA ARG A 307 21.26 6.20 5.49
C ARG A 307 20.78 4.90 6.11
N GLU A 308 20.55 4.88 7.42
CA GLU A 308 19.98 3.72 8.12
C GLU A 308 18.59 3.38 7.59
N ALA A 309 17.70 4.37 7.44
CA ALA A 309 16.37 4.17 6.85
C ALA A 309 16.45 3.62 5.42
N PHE A 310 17.37 4.13 4.60
CA PHE A 310 17.63 3.62 3.26
C PHE A 310 18.14 2.18 3.24
N ASN A 311 19.09 1.84 4.12
CA ASN A 311 19.64 0.49 4.24
C ASN A 311 18.57 -0.51 4.69
N HIS A 312 17.72 -0.17 5.66
CA HIS A 312 16.58 -1.01 6.03
C HIS A 312 15.62 -1.21 4.85
N LYS A 313 15.32 -0.16 4.08
CA LYS A 313 14.46 -0.30 2.90
C LYS A 313 15.06 -1.27 1.87
N LYS A 314 16.37 -1.19 1.63
CA LYS A 314 17.12 -2.12 0.78
C LYS A 314 17.05 -3.57 1.27
N GLU A 315 17.07 -3.81 2.58
CA GLU A 315 16.92 -5.16 3.15
C GLU A 315 15.55 -5.76 2.84
N PHE A 316 14.47 -4.99 2.98
CA PHE A 316 13.13 -5.45 2.62
C PHE A 316 12.99 -5.70 1.11
N MET A 317 13.58 -4.87 0.27
CA MET A 317 13.63 -5.13 -1.18
C MET A 317 14.39 -6.42 -1.51
N THR A 318 15.49 -6.68 -0.80
CA THR A 318 16.24 -7.93 -0.92
C THR A 318 15.41 -9.13 -0.46
N LEU A 319 14.61 -8.97 0.60
CA LEU A 319 13.67 -9.98 1.08
C LEU A 319 12.60 -10.32 0.05
N ALA A 320 12.08 -9.32 -0.68
CA ALA A 320 11.11 -9.50 -1.75
C ALA A 320 11.63 -10.44 -2.86
N ALA A 321 12.87 -10.21 -3.31
CA ALA A 321 13.53 -11.07 -4.29
C ALA A 321 13.81 -12.48 -3.74
N ARG A 322 14.36 -12.58 -2.52
CA ARG A 322 14.68 -13.88 -1.88
C ARG A 322 13.46 -14.75 -1.67
N SER A 323 12.34 -14.17 -1.24
CA SER A 323 11.07 -14.89 -1.03
C SER A 323 10.51 -15.47 -2.34
N ALA A 324 10.86 -14.85 -3.47
CA ALA A 324 10.54 -15.34 -4.80
C ALA A 324 11.60 -16.25 -5.41
N ARG A 325 12.75 -16.47 -4.73
CA ARG A 325 13.95 -17.13 -5.27
C ARG A 325 14.47 -16.46 -6.56
N MET A 326 14.37 -15.14 -6.62
CA MET A 326 14.84 -14.31 -7.74
C MET A 326 16.18 -13.66 -7.42
N ASP A 327 16.84 -13.14 -8.45
CA ASP A 327 18.01 -12.28 -8.31
C ASP A 327 17.69 -11.02 -7.49
N THR A 328 18.57 -10.67 -6.55
CA THR A 328 18.37 -9.55 -5.61
C THR A 328 18.81 -8.21 -6.17
N SER A 329 19.25 -8.14 -7.42
CA SER A 329 19.66 -6.88 -8.04
C SER A 329 18.46 -5.96 -8.23
N PRO A 330 18.61 -4.66 -7.92
CA PRO A 330 17.64 -3.65 -8.28
C PRO A 330 17.71 -3.29 -9.78
N LEU A 331 18.79 -3.67 -10.47
CA LEU A 331 19.01 -3.29 -11.87
C LEU A 331 18.00 -3.98 -12.80
N ASN A 332 17.49 -3.22 -13.77
CA ASN A 332 16.53 -3.75 -14.73
C ASN A 332 17.18 -4.77 -15.67
N VAL A 333 16.51 -5.92 -15.84
CA VAL A 333 16.82 -6.94 -16.86
C VAL A 333 15.57 -7.38 -17.61
N ASP A 334 14.43 -6.71 -17.42
CA ASP A 334 13.14 -7.08 -18.00
C ASP A 334 12.70 -6.07 -19.07
N THR A 335 12.11 -6.57 -20.15
CA THR A 335 11.52 -5.75 -21.23
C THR A 335 10.00 -5.63 -21.11
N GLY A 336 9.37 -6.42 -20.23
CA GLY A 336 7.93 -6.42 -20.02
C GLY A 336 7.44 -5.11 -19.39
N LYS A 337 6.12 -4.91 -19.42
CA LYS A 337 5.52 -3.74 -18.76
C LYS A 337 5.69 -3.86 -17.23
N PRO A 338 6.35 -2.91 -16.56
CA PRO A 338 6.46 -2.90 -15.10
C PRO A 338 5.10 -2.62 -14.46
N VAL A 339 4.96 -2.97 -13.19
CA VAL A 339 3.82 -2.53 -12.37
C VAL A 339 3.85 -1.01 -12.27
N GLY A 340 2.80 -0.37 -12.78
CA GLY A 340 2.53 1.07 -12.67
C GLY A 340 1.57 1.40 -11.54
N PHE A 341 1.42 2.69 -11.22
CA PHE A 341 0.47 3.12 -10.18
C PHE A 341 -0.98 2.81 -10.55
N LYS A 342 -1.33 2.90 -11.83
CA LYS A 342 -2.68 2.54 -12.29
C LYS A 342 -3.01 1.07 -11.98
N GLN A 343 -2.14 0.17 -12.41
CA GLN A 343 -2.31 -1.26 -12.16
C GLN A 343 -2.29 -1.60 -10.67
N ALA A 344 -1.43 -0.93 -9.89
CA ALA A 344 -1.38 -1.09 -8.45
C ALA A 344 -2.71 -0.70 -7.79
N GLY A 345 -3.30 0.43 -8.18
CA GLY A 345 -4.58 0.88 -7.66
C GLY A 345 -5.75 -0.03 -8.01
N GLU A 346 -5.83 -0.49 -9.26
CA GLU A 346 -6.82 -1.47 -9.69
C GLU A 346 -6.75 -2.74 -8.83
N ILE A 347 -5.55 -3.30 -8.64
CA ILE A 347 -5.37 -4.53 -7.84
C ILE A 347 -5.70 -4.31 -6.37
N MET A 348 -5.23 -3.22 -5.77
CA MET A 348 -5.47 -2.94 -4.36
C MET A 348 -6.97 -2.75 -4.08
N MET A 349 -7.66 -1.96 -4.91
CA MET A 349 -9.10 -1.73 -4.76
C MET A 349 -9.96 -2.97 -5.04
N ASP A 350 -9.47 -3.92 -5.84
CA ASP A 350 -10.10 -5.24 -6.01
C ASP A 350 -9.89 -6.15 -4.79
N LEU A 351 -8.74 -6.05 -4.11
CA LEU A 351 -8.38 -6.90 -2.97
C LEU A 351 -8.98 -6.41 -1.64
N THR A 352 -9.02 -5.10 -1.39
CA THR A 352 -9.49 -4.54 -0.10
C THR A 352 -10.89 -5.05 0.30
N PRO A 353 -11.90 -5.10 -0.59
CA PRO A 353 -13.23 -5.57 -0.22
C PRO A 353 -13.27 -7.07 0.12
N LEU A 354 -12.28 -7.86 -0.31
CA LEU A 354 -12.22 -9.30 -0.04
C LEU A 354 -11.68 -9.62 1.37
N ASP A 355 -10.96 -8.68 2.01
CA ASP A 355 -10.50 -8.74 3.40
C ASP A 355 -10.71 -7.36 4.10
N PRO A 356 -11.96 -6.97 4.41
CA PRO A 356 -12.24 -5.65 4.99
C PRO A 356 -11.62 -5.46 6.39
N ASP A 357 -11.35 -6.55 7.11
CA ASP A 357 -10.72 -6.52 8.43
C ASP A 357 -9.26 -6.03 8.37
N MET A 358 -8.65 -5.98 7.18
CA MET A 358 -7.35 -5.34 6.99
C MET A 358 -7.36 -3.87 7.41
N LEU A 359 -8.46 -3.14 7.16
CA LEU A 359 -8.58 -1.72 7.47
C LEU A 359 -8.84 -1.45 8.96
N ARG A 360 -9.28 -2.49 9.68
CA ARG A 360 -9.57 -2.45 11.11
C ARG A 360 -8.41 -2.91 11.99
N ALA A 361 -7.30 -3.35 11.39
CA ALA A 361 -6.13 -3.77 12.14
C ALA A 361 -5.64 -2.65 13.08
N PRO A 362 -5.19 -2.94 14.31
CA PRO A 362 -4.73 -1.95 15.28
C PRO A 362 -3.71 -0.97 14.70
N ARG A 363 -2.87 -1.48 13.82
CA ARG A 363 -1.85 -0.70 13.16
C ARG A 363 -2.38 0.30 12.13
N VAL A 364 -3.47 -0.01 11.41
CA VAL A 364 -4.13 0.99 10.54
C VAL A 364 -4.73 2.11 11.37
N ARG A 365 -5.32 1.76 12.53
CA ARG A 365 -5.82 2.77 13.47
C ARG A 365 -4.69 3.71 13.92
N MET A 366 -3.53 3.17 14.28
CA MET A 366 -2.38 3.94 14.78
C MET A 366 -1.62 4.72 13.72
N TYR A 367 -1.23 4.08 12.62
CA TYR A 367 -0.29 4.63 11.63
C TYR A 367 -0.95 4.96 10.28
N GLY A 368 -2.23 4.62 10.10
CA GLY A 368 -2.95 4.81 8.85
C GLY A 368 -2.87 3.61 7.92
N ILE A 369 -3.52 3.73 6.77
CA ILE A 369 -3.50 2.70 5.73
C ILE A 369 -2.05 2.57 5.22
N PRO A 370 -1.50 1.35 5.05
CA PRO A 370 -0.15 1.18 4.56
C PRO A 370 0.04 1.85 3.19
N LYS A 371 1.17 2.55 3.02
CA LYS A 371 1.55 3.15 1.72
C LYS A 371 2.01 2.04 0.77
N VAL A 372 1.78 2.18 -0.53
CA VAL A 372 2.26 1.25 -1.55
C VAL A 372 3.48 1.87 -2.23
N ILE A 373 4.66 1.27 -2.04
CA ILE A 373 5.91 1.73 -2.64
C ILE A 373 6.30 0.77 -3.75
N LEU A 374 6.32 1.27 -4.99
CA LEU A 374 6.85 0.55 -6.13
C LEU A 374 8.37 0.65 -6.13
N THR A 375 9.05 -0.48 -6.15
CA THR A 375 10.51 -0.57 -5.97
C THR A 375 11.18 -1.22 -7.18
N PRO A 376 12.43 -0.83 -7.52
CA PRO A 376 13.14 -1.44 -8.64
C PRO A 376 13.48 -2.91 -8.35
N GLY A 377 13.68 -3.68 -9.40
CA GLY A 377 13.98 -5.11 -9.32
C GLY A 377 12.74 -6.00 -9.37
N ARG A 378 12.88 -7.20 -8.81
CA ARG A 378 11.93 -8.31 -9.00
C ARG A 378 11.69 -9.10 -7.72
N GLY A 379 10.48 -9.63 -7.56
CA GLY A 379 10.16 -10.47 -6.41
C GLY A 379 8.68 -10.48 -6.04
N LEU A 380 8.38 -11.07 -4.89
CA LEU A 380 7.06 -11.03 -4.27
C LEU A 380 7.01 -9.86 -3.30
N GLY A 381 5.87 -9.18 -3.25
CA GLY A 381 5.68 -8.04 -2.37
C GLY A 381 5.89 -8.40 -0.92
N VAL A 382 6.44 -7.46 -0.17
CA VAL A 382 6.69 -7.59 1.27
C VAL A 382 6.05 -6.42 2.00
N TYR A 383 5.89 -6.59 3.31
CA TYR A 383 5.44 -5.54 4.19
C TYR A 383 6.59 -5.08 5.07
N ASP A 384 6.83 -3.78 5.07
CA ASP A 384 7.80 -3.12 5.96
C ASP A 384 7.07 -2.55 7.17
N TRP A 385 7.22 -3.23 8.30
CA TRP A 385 6.65 -2.79 9.56
C TRP A 385 7.36 -1.52 10.09
N THR A 386 8.59 -1.27 9.64
CA THR A 386 9.26 0.03 9.54
C THR A 386 8.46 1.32 9.69
N ASP A 387 7.82 1.61 8.56
CA ASP A 387 7.21 2.87 8.17
C ASP A 387 5.80 2.65 7.63
N ASN A 388 5.26 1.44 7.82
CA ASN A 388 3.93 1.03 7.38
C ASN A 388 3.78 1.11 5.87
N SER A 389 4.64 0.40 5.16
CA SER A 389 4.61 0.34 3.70
C SER A 389 4.55 -1.09 3.15
N LEU A 390 3.82 -1.26 2.05
CA LEU A 390 3.82 -2.43 1.20
C LEU A 390 4.84 -2.16 0.08
N LEU A 391 5.90 -2.95 0.02
CA LEU A 391 6.90 -2.83 -1.04
C LEU A 391 6.55 -3.81 -2.15
N ILE A 392 6.29 -3.28 -3.34
CA ILE A 392 5.93 -4.05 -4.51
C ILE A 392 7.07 -3.90 -5.54
N PRO A 393 7.84 -4.96 -5.82
CA PRO A 393 8.80 -4.93 -6.92
C PRO A 393 8.09 -4.72 -8.26
N GLN A 394 8.72 -3.96 -9.16
CA GLN A 394 8.18 -3.65 -10.49
C GLN A 394 7.90 -4.88 -11.34
N PHE A 395 8.67 -5.96 -11.12
CA PHE A 395 8.52 -7.20 -11.86
C PHE A 395 8.19 -8.34 -10.90
N SER A 396 7.03 -8.95 -11.11
CA SER A 396 6.58 -10.09 -10.31
C SER A 396 6.98 -11.41 -10.96
N PRO A 397 7.37 -12.44 -10.16
CA PRO A 397 7.75 -13.76 -10.66
C PRO A 397 6.53 -14.58 -11.12
N TYR A 398 6.74 -15.88 -11.35
CA TYR A 398 5.67 -16.85 -11.66
C TYR A 398 4.45 -16.71 -10.73
N GLY A 399 3.26 -16.66 -11.32
CA GLY A 399 2.00 -16.38 -10.62
C GLY A 399 1.48 -14.95 -10.78
N GLY A 400 2.29 -14.05 -11.36
CA GLY A 400 1.87 -12.73 -11.83
C GLY A 400 1.79 -11.66 -10.74
N VAL A 401 1.46 -10.45 -11.17
CA VAL A 401 1.45 -9.23 -10.33
C VAL A 401 0.53 -9.37 -9.12
N LEU A 402 -0.67 -9.94 -9.30
CA LEU A 402 -1.63 -10.16 -8.22
C LEU A 402 -1.04 -10.93 -7.04
N LYS A 403 -0.16 -11.92 -7.31
CA LYS A 403 0.50 -12.70 -6.27
C LYS A 403 1.41 -11.83 -5.42
N SER A 404 2.14 -10.90 -6.02
CA SER A 404 3.02 -9.97 -5.32
C SER A 404 2.25 -9.10 -4.31
N PHE A 405 1.11 -8.53 -4.72
CA PHE A 405 0.23 -7.76 -3.84
C PHE A 405 -0.37 -8.60 -2.72
N CYS A 406 -0.85 -9.81 -3.03
CA CYS A 406 -1.38 -10.71 -2.01
C CYS A 406 -0.32 -11.12 -0.97
N PHE A 407 0.94 -11.29 -1.38
CA PHE A 407 2.04 -11.58 -0.46
C PHE A 407 2.32 -10.40 0.47
N ALA A 408 2.35 -9.17 -0.03
CA ALA A 408 2.52 -7.98 0.80
C ALA A 408 1.36 -7.83 1.80
N LEU A 409 0.11 -8.04 1.36
CA LEU A 409 -1.07 -7.99 2.23
C LEU A 409 -1.10 -9.15 3.24
N GLY A 410 -0.72 -10.35 2.83
CA GLY A 410 -0.58 -11.51 3.71
C GLY A 410 0.47 -11.25 4.80
N ALA A 411 1.64 -10.72 4.42
CA ALA A 411 2.67 -10.33 5.38
C ALA A 411 2.17 -9.23 6.33
N PHE A 412 1.42 -8.25 5.82
CA PHE A 412 0.75 -7.24 6.65
C PHE A 412 -0.21 -7.87 7.66
N ARG A 413 -1.10 -8.78 7.25
CA ARG A 413 -2.04 -9.45 8.18
C ARG A 413 -1.29 -10.30 9.20
N TRP A 414 -0.25 -10.98 8.78
CA TRP A 414 0.59 -11.81 9.64
C TRP A 414 1.31 -10.98 10.71
N ASP A 415 2.01 -9.92 10.31
CA ASP A 415 2.83 -9.14 11.23
C ASP A 415 1.96 -8.34 12.23
N ASN A 416 0.74 -7.97 11.83
CA ASN A 416 -0.22 -7.24 12.66
C ASN A 416 -1.18 -8.12 13.48
N ASP A 417 -0.98 -9.43 13.47
CA ASP A 417 -1.63 -10.35 14.38
C ASP A 417 -0.96 -10.27 15.77
N GLU A 418 -1.26 -9.18 16.49
CA GLU A 418 -0.70 -8.86 17.83
C GLU A 418 -1.11 -9.88 18.88
N ASP A 419 -2.39 -10.28 18.88
CA ASP A 419 -2.95 -11.30 19.78
C ASP A 419 -2.59 -12.74 19.38
N ARG A 420 -1.80 -12.90 18.32
CA ARG A 420 -1.34 -14.19 17.77
C ARG A 420 -2.46 -15.17 17.39
N VAL A 421 -3.68 -14.69 17.21
CA VAL A 421 -4.85 -15.52 16.90
C VAL A 421 -4.65 -16.22 15.57
N LEU A 422 -4.16 -15.51 14.55
CA LEU A 422 -3.88 -16.10 13.24
C LEU A 422 -2.66 -17.03 13.31
N LYS A 423 -1.54 -16.55 13.87
CA LYS A 423 -0.27 -17.27 13.93
C LYS A 423 -0.39 -18.61 14.63
N ASP A 424 -0.97 -18.61 15.83
CA ASP A 424 -1.02 -19.78 16.69
C ASP A 424 -2.03 -20.79 16.15
N SER A 425 -3.22 -20.35 15.71
CA SER A 425 -4.23 -21.26 15.15
C SER A 425 -3.85 -21.82 13.77
N TYR A 426 -3.18 -21.02 12.93
CA TYR A 426 -2.69 -21.47 11.62
C TYR A 426 -1.59 -22.53 11.74
N GLY A 427 -0.73 -22.40 12.76
CA GLY A 427 0.30 -23.38 13.10
C GLY A 427 -0.24 -24.72 13.60
N LEU A 428 -1.51 -24.79 14.01
CA LEU A 428 -2.17 -26.04 14.43
C LEU A 428 -2.67 -26.90 13.25
N ILE A 429 -2.78 -26.32 12.05
CA ILE A 429 -3.18 -27.04 10.83
C ILE A 429 -2.13 -28.13 10.55
N LYS A 430 -2.58 -29.33 10.17
CA LYS A 430 -1.72 -30.51 10.05
C LYS A 430 -0.50 -30.27 9.16
N GLU A 431 -0.66 -29.61 8.02
CA GLU A 431 0.39 -29.31 7.05
C GLU A 431 1.36 -28.20 7.52
N ASN A 432 1.01 -27.48 8.58
CA ASN A 432 1.78 -26.35 9.11
C ASN A 432 2.40 -26.63 10.47
N ARG A 433 2.05 -27.75 11.10
CA ARG A 433 2.63 -28.20 12.36
C ARG A 433 4.15 -28.31 12.21
N ASP A 434 4.88 -27.89 13.24
CA ASP A 434 6.34 -27.91 13.33
C ASP A 434 7.10 -26.97 12.37
N LYS A 435 6.41 -26.15 11.55
CA LYS A 435 7.09 -25.10 10.77
C LYS A 435 7.60 -23.99 11.68
N GLY A 436 8.85 -23.58 11.47
CA GLY A 436 9.38 -22.35 12.07
C GLY A 436 8.63 -21.11 11.59
N ILE A 437 8.66 -20.02 12.37
CA ILE A 437 7.83 -18.81 12.15
C ILE A 437 7.93 -18.26 10.73
N ARG A 438 9.13 -18.28 10.12
CA ARG A 438 9.36 -17.78 8.76
C ARG A 438 8.73 -18.69 7.69
N ALA A 439 8.90 -20.00 7.82
CA ALA A 439 8.29 -20.97 6.91
C ALA A 439 6.76 -20.98 7.05
N LEU A 440 6.27 -20.72 8.26
CA LEU A 440 4.84 -20.58 8.54
C LEU A 440 4.26 -19.32 7.88
N GLN A 441 4.94 -18.17 8.00
CA GLN A 441 4.57 -16.93 7.31
C GLN A 441 4.55 -17.10 5.78
N GLU A 442 5.57 -17.74 5.21
CA GLU A 442 5.64 -18.02 3.77
C GLU A 442 4.45 -18.90 3.32
N SER A 443 4.14 -19.94 4.10
CA SER A 443 2.99 -20.81 3.85
C SER A 443 1.68 -20.02 3.96
N PHE A 444 1.54 -19.16 4.96
CA PHE A 444 0.37 -18.29 5.13
C PHE A 444 0.18 -17.35 3.94
N CYS A 445 1.25 -16.67 3.49
CA CYS A 445 1.16 -15.73 2.36
C CYS A 445 0.78 -16.45 1.06
N GLN A 446 1.30 -17.67 0.84
CA GLN A 446 0.96 -18.49 -0.31
C GLN A 446 -0.52 -18.92 -0.28
N ASP A 447 -1.03 -19.36 0.88
CA ASP A 447 -2.43 -19.76 1.01
C ASP A 447 -3.37 -18.55 0.99
N TYR A 448 -2.96 -17.41 1.55
CA TYR A 448 -3.67 -16.12 1.47
C TYR A 448 -3.83 -15.66 0.02
N PHE A 449 -2.79 -15.80 -0.81
CA PHE A 449 -2.91 -15.54 -2.25
C PHE A 449 -3.94 -16.43 -2.92
N ILE A 450 -3.94 -17.75 -2.64
CA ILE A 450 -4.92 -18.68 -3.21
C ILE A 450 -6.33 -18.33 -2.71
N TRP A 451 -6.46 -17.99 -1.42
CA TRP A 451 -7.71 -17.57 -0.83
C TRP A 451 -8.30 -16.37 -1.60
N MET A 452 -7.55 -15.28 -1.69
CA MET A 452 -7.99 -14.04 -2.31
C MET A 452 -8.24 -14.16 -3.81
N SER A 453 -7.39 -14.89 -4.54
CA SER A 453 -7.47 -14.98 -6.00
C SER A 453 -8.40 -16.08 -6.53
N LYS A 454 -8.67 -17.14 -5.73
CA LYS A 454 -9.43 -18.32 -6.16
C LYS A 454 -10.61 -18.61 -5.24
N GLU A 455 -10.40 -18.86 -3.95
CA GLU A 455 -11.49 -19.29 -3.03
C GLU A 455 -12.59 -18.24 -2.89
N ARG A 456 -12.20 -16.97 -2.76
CA ARG A 456 -13.12 -15.83 -2.72
C ARG A 456 -13.96 -15.68 -3.99
N ARG A 457 -13.51 -16.26 -5.12
CA ARG A 457 -14.22 -16.28 -6.41
C ARG A 457 -14.99 -17.59 -6.64
N GLY A 458 -15.10 -18.45 -5.63
CA GLY A 458 -15.91 -19.68 -5.67
C GLY A 458 -15.16 -20.95 -6.09
N TYR A 459 -13.88 -20.85 -6.45
CA TYR A 459 -13.06 -22.01 -6.74
C TYR A 459 -12.69 -22.75 -5.43
N ARG A 460 -12.51 -24.07 -5.48
CA ARG A 460 -12.07 -24.88 -4.33
C ARG A 460 -10.69 -25.44 -4.62
N VAL A 461 -9.65 -24.76 -4.15
CA VAL A 461 -8.23 -25.05 -4.43
C VAL A 461 -7.46 -25.36 -3.14
N LEU A 462 -7.76 -24.66 -2.04
CA LEU A 462 -7.07 -24.89 -0.77
C LEU A 462 -7.43 -26.26 -0.19
N PRO A 463 -6.49 -26.92 0.55
CA PRO A 463 -6.81 -28.09 1.34
C PRO A 463 -7.99 -27.84 2.29
N LYS A 464 -8.77 -28.89 2.60
CA LYS A 464 -10.02 -28.77 3.35
C LYS A 464 -9.84 -28.09 4.72
N GLU A 465 -8.79 -28.44 5.46
CA GLU A 465 -8.50 -27.83 6.77
C GLU A 465 -8.13 -26.34 6.62
N THR A 466 -7.25 -26.02 5.68
CA THR A 466 -6.85 -24.64 5.36
C THR A 466 -8.04 -23.80 4.88
N SER A 467 -8.85 -24.28 3.93
CA SER A 467 -10.04 -23.56 3.45
C SER A 467 -11.04 -23.32 4.58
N LYS A 468 -11.25 -24.31 5.47
CA LYS A 468 -12.10 -24.14 6.66
C LYS A 468 -11.53 -23.06 7.59
N TRP A 469 -10.22 -23.07 7.83
CA TRP A 469 -9.56 -22.08 8.67
C TRP A 469 -9.74 -20.66 8.10
N PHE A 470 -9.48 -20.45 6.81
CA PHE A 470 -9.67 -19.15 6.18
C PHE A 470 -11.13 -18.67 6.24
N ARG A 471 -12.13 -19.55 6.09
CA ARG A 471 -13.54 -19.15 6.25
C ARG A 471 -13.88 -18.63 7.65
N VAL A 472 -13.25 -19.19 8.68
CA VAL A 472 -13.46 -18.77 10.07
C VAL A 472 -12.84 -17.41 10.32
N HIS A 473 -11.63 -17.17 9.82
CA HIS A 473 -10.83 -15.98 10.12
C HIS A 473 -10.99 -14.83 9.12
N PHE A 474 -11.45 -15.11 7.89
CA PHE A 474 -11.62 -14.15 6.79
C PHE A 474 -13.04 -14.30 6.23
N LYS A 475 -14.01 -13.78 6.98
CA LYS A 475 -15.44 -13.90 6.63
C LYS A 475 -15.71 -13.36 5.22
N LYS A 476 -16.74 -13.89 4.57
CA LYS A 476 -17.33 -13.21 3.40
C LYS A 476 -17.94 -11.88 3.89
N PRO A 477 -17.58 -10.71 3.33
CA PRO A 477 -18.53 -9.62 3.14
C PRO A 477 -19.90 -10.23 2.84
N ALA A 478 -20.87 -9.81 3.64
CA ALA A 478 -22.23 -10.30 3.59
C ALA A 478 -22.79 -10.14 2.17
#